data_AF-A0A382Z316-F1
#
_entry.id   AF-A0A382Z316-F1
#
_cell.length_a   1.000
_cell.length_b   1.000
_cell.length_c   1.000
_cell.angle_alpha   90.00
_cell.angle_beta   90.00
_cell.angle_gamma   90.00
#
_symmetry.space_group_name_H-M   'P 1'
#
loop_
_entity.id
_entity.type
_entity.pdbx_description
1 polymer ?
#
loop_
_entity_poly.entity_id
_entity_poly.type
_entity_poly.pdbx_seq_one_letter_code
_entity_poly.pdbx_strand_id
1 'polypeptide(L)' 'MSSKLYNSVEVYYPLDVATDSSGNVYVMEYHNNRIKVFNSSGAYLRSFGGYGYGCTSNGRPATWRYARQF' A
#
# COMPACT_ATOMS: atom_id res chain seq x y z
N MET A 1 -8.52 -28.99 15.82
CA MET A 1 -9.27 -27.91 15.14
C MET A 1 -8.30 -27.21 14.20
N SER A 2 -8.50 -27.33 12.89
CA SER A 2 -7.62 -26.76 11.88
C SER A 2 -7.80 -25.24 11.86
N SER A 3 -6.81 -24.49 12.34
CA SER A 3 -6.76 -23.05 12.14
C SER A 3 -6.48 -22.80 10.66
N LYS A 4 -7.52 -22.43 9.91
CA LYS A 4 -7.34 -21.84 8.59
C LYS A 4 -6.45 -20.62 8.79
N LEU A 5 -5.20 -20.71 8.34
CA LEU A 5 -4.31 -19.56 8.20
C LEU A 5 -4.96 -18.65 7.15
N TYR A 6 -5.81 -17.73 7.58
CA TYR A 6 -6.16 -16.59 6.75
C TYR A 6 -4.85 -15.83 6.57
N ASN A 7 -4.30 -15.86 5.36
CA ASN A 7 -3.28 -14.91 4.95
C ASN A 7 -3.93 -13.53 4.99
N SER A 8 -3.94 -12.89 6.17
CA SER A 8 -4.39 -11.53 6.36
C SER A 8 -3.44 -10.62 5.59
N VAL A 9 -3.99 -9.75 4.74
CA VAL A 9 -3.20 -8.71 4.09
C VAL A 9 -3.03 -7.58 5.11
N GLU A 10 -2.09 -7.73 6.03
CA GLU A 10 -1.89 -6.77 7.13
C GLU A 10 -1.23 -5.49 6.65
N VAL A 11 -1.85 -4.34 6.93
CA VAL A 11 -1.31 -3.02 6.61
C VAL A 11 -0.63 -2.45 7.84
N TYR A 12 0.67 -2.18 7.77
CA TYR A 12 1.43 -1.69 8.93
C TYR A 12 1.71 -0.19 8.83
N TYR A 13 1.29 0.56 9.85
CA TYR A 13 1.47 2.01 9.96
C TYR A 13 1.02 2.76 8.68
N PRO A 14 -0.29 2.73 8.37
CA PRO A 14 -0.82 3.46 7.22
C PRO A 14 -0.61 4.95 7.41
N LEU A 15 0.01 5.59 6.42
CA LEU A 15 0.26 7.05 6.45
C LEU A 15 -0.66 7.84 5.54
N ASP A 16 -1.05 7.26 4.41
CA ASP A 16 -1.87 7.95 3.41
C ASP A 16 -2.64 6.93 2.58
N VAL A 17 -3.73 7.39 1.97
CA VAL A 17 -4.57 6.62 1.06
C VAL A 17 -4.96 7.46 -0.15
N ALA A 18 -4.98 6.84 -1.33
CA ALA A 18 -5.46 7.47 -2.57
C ALA A 18 -6.31 6.48 -3.38
N THR A 19 -7.11 7.00 -4.29
CA THR A 19 -7.95 6.20 -5.19
C THR A 19 -7.80 6.68 -6.62
N ASP A 20 -7.83 5.76 -7.59
CA ASP A 20 -7.87 6.11 -9.01
C ASP A 20 -9.30 6.04 -9.58
N SER A 21 -9.45 6.53 -10.82
CA SER A 21 -10.74 6.50 -11.55
C SER A 21 -11.27 5.10 -11.85
N SER A 22 -10.43 4.07 -11.75
CA SER A 22 -10.83 2.66 -11.90
C SER A 22 -11.30 2.04 -10.58
N GLY A 23 -11.30 2.80 -9.49
CA GLY A 23 -11.71 2.35 -8.16
C GLY A 23 -10.65 1.53 -7.44
N ASN A 24 -9.37 1.58 -7.85
CA ASN A 24 -8.31 0.98 -7.06
C ASN A 24 -7.97 1.88 -5.86
N VAL A 25 -7.67 1.26 -4.72
CA VAL A 25 -7.30 1.92 -3.47
C VAL A 25 -5.83 1.67 -3.20
N TYR A 26 -5.06 2.73 -3.05
CA TYR A 26 -3.62 2.72 -2.80
C TYR A 26 -3.36 3.12 -1.36
N VAL A 27 -2.83 2.21 -0.54
CA VAL A 27 -2.53 2.45 0.88
C VAL A 27 -1.02 2.45 1.08
N MET A 28 -0.52 3.51 1.72
CA MET A 28 0.91 3.69 1.98
C MET A 28 1.31 3.16 3.36
N GLU A 29 2.22 2.17 3.39
CA GLU A 29 2.81 1.60 4.60
C GLU A 29 4.15 2.28 4.92
N TYR A 30 4.23 2.98 6.05
CA TYR A 30 5.49 3.63 6.47
C TYR A 30 6.56 2.61 6.82
N HIS A 31 6.21 1.66 7.70
CA HIS A 31 7.18 0.74 8.28
C HIS A 31 7.82 -0.16 7.22
N ASN A 32 7.11 -0.45 6.13
CA ASN A 32 7.62 -1.28 5.06
C ASN A 32 8.04 -0.46 3.82
N ASN A 33 7.92 0.88 3.87
CA ASN A 33 8.15 1.79 2.75
C ASN A 33 7.49 1.33 1.43
N ARG A 34 6.28 0.78 1.56
CA ARG A 34 5.58 0.07 0.47
C ARG A 34 4.20 0.64 0.27
N ILE A 35 3.69 0.54 -0.95
CA ILE A 35 2.31 0.86 -1.30
C ILE A 35 1.59 -0.46 -1.60
N LYS A 36 0.45 -0.67 -0.97
CA LYS A 36 -0.47 -1.76 -1.28
C LYS A 36 -1.62 -1.24 -2.12
N VAL A 37 -2.03 -2.02 -3.11
CA VAL A 37 -3.14 -1.72 -4.00
C VAL A 37 -4.25 -2.74 -3.79
N PHE A 38 -5.47 -2.24 -3.63
CA PHE A 38 -6.69 -3.01 -3.50
C PHE A 38 -7.67 -2.59 -4.59
N ASN A 39 -8.63 -3.44 -4.94
CA ASN A 39 -9.77 -3.02 -5.75
C ASN A 39 -10.85 -2.35 -4.88
N SER A 40 -11.91 -1.86 -5.51
CA SER A 40 -13.05 -1.23 -4.85
C SER A 40 -13.81 -2.16 -3.88
N SER A 41 -13.66 -3.47 -4.03
CA SER A 41 -14.20 -4.48 -3.11
C SER A 41 -13.27 -4.80 -1.93
N GLY A 42 -12.12 -4.12 -1.82
CA GLY A 42 -11.12 -4.35 -0.77
C GLY A 42 -10.24 -5.58 -0.99
N ALA A 43 -10.32 -6.23 -2.16
CA ALA A 43 -9.45 -7.36 -2.48
C ALA A 43 -8.05 -6.85 -2.83
N TYR A 44 -7.03 -7.45 -2.22
CA TYR A 44 -5.63 -7.13 -2.51
C TYR A 44 -5.28 -7.50 -3.95
N LEU A 45 -4.74 -6.53 -4.69
CA LEU A 45 -4.29 -6.72 -6.06
C LEU A 45 -2.79 -6.94 -6.12
N ARG A 46 -2.01 -6.01 -5.54
CA ARG A 46 -0.55 -6.03 -5.60
C ARG A 46 0.06 -5.07 -4.58
N SER A 47 1.38 -5.12 -4.43
CA SER A 47 2.14 -4.11 -3.70
C SER A 47 3.45 -3.81 -4.40
N PHE A 48 3.97 -2.60 -4.21
CA PHE A 48 5.23 -2.15 -4.79
C PHE A 48 5.91 -1.12 -3.88
N GLY A 49 7.22 -1.00 -4.01
CA GLY A 49 8.07 -0.31 -3.03
C GLY A 49 8.67 -1.28 -2.01
N GLY A 50 9.29 -0.74 -0.97
CA GLY A 50 10.07 -1.49 0.00
C GLY A 50 11.25 -0.68 0.55
N TYR A 51 11.92 -1.23 1.56
CA TYR A 51 13.24 -0.77 1.96
C TYR A 51 14.18 -0.76 0.73
N GLY A 52 14.77 0.39 0.42
CA GLY A 52 15.58 0.60 -0.79
C GLY A 52 15.00 1.61 -1.79
N TYR A 53 13.69 1.90 -1.72
CA TYR A 53 13.07 2.94 -2.55
C TYR A 53 13.17 4.36 -1.98
N GLY A 54 13.80 4.52 -0.80
CA GLY A 54 14.02 5.81 -0.14
C GLY A 54 12.75 6.48 0.38
N CYS A 55 12.91 7.41 1.32
CA CYS A 55 11.88 8.35 1.74
C CYS A 55 12.20 9.73 1.17
N THR A 56 11.16 10.44 0.71
CA THR A 56 11.22 11.87 0.42
C THR A 56 11.51 12.65 1.71
N SER A 57 11.96 13.90 1.58
CA SER A 57 12.23 14.82 2.69
C SER A 57 11.07 14.98 3.70
N ASN A 58 9.85 14.68 3.26
CA ASN A 58 8.63 14.84 4.06
C ASN A 58 8.20 13.52 4.72
N GLY A 59 9.10 12.53 4.82
CA GLY A 59 8.84 11.23 5.45
C GLY A 59 7.98 10.26 4.64
N ARG A 60 7.57 10.64 3.41
CA ARG A 60 6.81 9.75 2.51
C ARG A 60 7.75 8.87 1.71
N PRO A 61 7.52 7.55 1.53
CA PRO A 61 8.28 6.74 0.58
C PRO A 61 8.29 7.40 -0.80
N ALA A 62 9.43 7.39 -1.49
CA ALA A 62 9.58 8.03 -2.80
C ALA A 62 8.61 7.44 -3.85
N THR A 63 8.15 6.21 -3.61
CA THR A 63 7.11 5.53 -4.40
C THR A 63 5.76 6.23 -4.37
N TRP A 64 5.48 7.11 -3.40
CA TRP A 64 4.21 7.82 -3.29
C TRP A 64 3.95 8.79 -4.44
N ARG A 65 5.00 9.32 -5.08
CA ARG A 65 4.83 10.09 -6.32
C ARG A 65 4.14 9.29 -7.42
N TYR A 66 4.29 7.96 -7.46
CA TYR A 66 3.62 7.12 -8.45
C TYR A 66 2.14 6.93 -8.13
N ALA A 67 1.77 6.81 -6.86
CA ALA A 67 0.36 6.62 -6.47
C ALA A 67 -0.53 7.86 -6.69
N ARG A 68 0.05 9.07 -6.79
CA ARG A 68 -0.69 10.31 -7.08
C ARG A 68 -0.79 10.67 -8.57
N GLN A 69 -0.31 9.80 -9.45
CA GLN A 69 -0.41 10.00 -10.90
C GLN A 69 -1.63 9.32 -11.53
N PHE A 70 -2.51 8.72 -10.72
CA PHE A 70 -3.69 7.96 -11.15
C PHE A 70 -4.99 8.61 -10.68
#